data_AF-A0A822ASL1-F1
#
_entry.id   AF-A0A822ASL1-F1
#
_cell.length_a   1.000
_cell.length_b   1.000
_cell.length_c   1.000
_cell.angle_alpha   90.00
_cell.angle_beta   90.00
_cell.angle_gamma   90.00
#
_symmetry.space_group_name_H-M   'P 1'
#
loop_
_entity.id
_entity.type
_entity.pdbx_description
1 polymer ?
#
loop_
_entity_poly.entity_id
_entity_poly.type
_entity_poly.pdbx_seq_one_letter_code
_entity_poly.pdbx_strand_id
1 'polypeptide(L)'
;LGRQIVPEIEALPQLEAIYVFCGNQSVHEQWAKKISKVKGVYTKIEPICQALEIDRQRCDQAMIPVSFNGLDPLFMYTQLLKEALLEIEDDDVKSIKDLVEYCRLQDDVDECQIRKVENEYRDHTPIWWYTAETFIYPMLNHGLRQMDVDIILKMGFFIRHLHNHITELHCEQKASMPAKFQVFRGQGLSMEDFEKMKNTKGGLMSFNNFLSTSRNRQISFKKFARPAAFNTNSVGILFMMNIDTAICTKSSTPFAE
;
A
#
# COMPACT_ATOMS: atom_id res chain seq x y z
N LEU A 1 22.82 -25.23 10.42
CA LEU A 1 21.40 -24.90 10.60
C LEU A 1 20.76 -24.31 9.33
N GLY A 2 21.04 -23.06 8.94
CA GLY A 2 20.38 -22.43 7.78
C GLY A 2 20.46 -23.24 6.47
N ARG A 3 21.62 -23.83 6.15
CA ARG A 3 21.81 -24.67 4.95
C ARG A 3 20.93 -25.94 4.92
N GLN A 4 20.44 -26.40 6.07
CA GLN A 4 19.60 -27.60 6.18
C GLN A 4 18.12 -27.23 6.19
N ILE A 5 17.73 -26.23 7.00
CA ILE A 5 16.32 -25.85 7.18
C ILE A 5 15.76 -25.10 5.97
N VAL A 6 16.53 -24.16 5.41
CA VAL A 6 15.99 -23.25 4.38
C VAL A 6 15.47 -24.00 3.14
N PRO A 7 16.15 -25.03 2.61
CA PRO A 7 15.61 -25.85 1.52
C PRO A 7 14.32 -26.61 1.87
N GLU A 8 14.09 -26.96 3.14
CA GLU A 8 12.88 -27.69 3.55
C GLU A 8 11.66 -26.78 3.63
N ILE A 9 11.86 -25.51 3.97
CA ILE A 9 10.78 -24.53 4.14
C ILE A 9 10.55 -23.66 2.90
N GLU A 10 11.47 -23.66 1.92
CA GLU A 10 11.33 -22.79 0.73
C GLU A 10 10.06 -23.07 -0.07
N ALA A 11 9.55 -24.30 -0.03
CA ALA A 11 8.34 -24.69 -0.75
C ALA A 11 7.05 -24.18 -0.10
N LEU A 12 7.09 -23.72 1.16
CA LEU A 12 5.88 -23.28 1.88
C LEU A 12 5.27 -22.03 1.22
N PRO A 13 4.00 -22.09 0.78
CA PRO A 13 3.36 -20.93 0.15
C PRO A 13 3.25 -19.71 1.07
N GLN A 14 3.13 -19.91 2.38
CA GLN A 14 3.05 -18.81 3.36
C GLN A 14 4.39 -18.09 3.58
N LEU A 15 5.50 -18.67 3.10
CA LEU A 15 6.84 -18.11 3.26
C LEU A 15 7.19 -17.27 2.02
N GLU A 16 7.23 -15.95 2.18
CA GLU A 16 7.52 -15.00 1.08
C GLU A 16 9.00 -14.58 0.99
N ALA A 17 9.67 -14.51 2.14
CA ALA A 17 11.04 -14.01 2.23
C ALA A 17 11.81 -14.66 3.38
N ILE A 18 13.11 -14.88 3.16
CA ILE A 18 14.03 -15.45 4.14
C ILE A 18 15.26 -14.53 4.25
N TYR A 19 15.58 -14.13 5.48
CA TYR A 19 16.72 -13.29 5.81
C TYR A 19 17.69 -14.08 6.67
N VAL A 20 18.92 -14.28 6.20
CA VAL A 20 19.91 -15.11 6.90
C VAL A 20 20.85 -14.21 7.71
N PHE A 21 20.78 -14.30 9.04
CA PHE A 21 21.72 -13.63 9.95
C PHE A 21 22.85 -14.60 10.36
N CYS A 22 24.11 -14.23 10.15
CA CYS A 22 25.25 -15.11 10.46
C CYS A 22 26.54 -14.34 10.72
N GLY A 23 27.50 -14.96 11.42
CA GLY A 23 28.82 -14.36 11.66
C GLY A 23 29.76 -14.39 10.45
N ASN A 24 29.50 -15.26 9.46
CA ASN A 24 30.35 -15.39 8.26
C ASN A 24 29.52 -15.47 6.98
N GLN A 25 29.29 -14.31 6.37
CA GLN A 25 28.48 -14.15 5.16
C GLN A 25 29.00 -14.98 3.97
N SER A 26 30.32 -15.06 3.78
CA SER A 26 30.93 -15.73 2.63
C SER A 26 30.56 -17.22 2.54
N VAL A 27 30.46 -17.88 3.69
CA VAL A 27 30.10 -19.30 3.80
C VAL A 27 28.64 -19.53 3.41
N HIS A 28 27.77 -18.57 3.72
CA HIS A 28 26.33 -18.74 3.54
C HIS A 28 25.80 -18.19 2.21
N GLU A 29 26.48 -17.23 1.58
CA GLU A 29 26.06 -16.66 0.30
C GLU A 29 25.95 -17.69 -0.82
N GLN A 30 26.86 -18.67 -0.88
CA GLN A 30 26.94 -19.62 -2.00
C GLN A 30 25.70 -20.49 -2.14
N TRP A 31 25.11 -20.92 -1.01
CA TRP A 31 23.86 -21.70 -1.04
C TRP A 31 22.64 -20.78 -1.00
N ALA A 32 22.69 -19.67 -0.28
CA ALA A 32 21.60 -18.71 -0.20
C ALA A 32 21.18 -18.17 -1.58
N LYS A 33 22.15 -17.83 -2.45
CA LYS A 33 21.88 -17.32 -3.81
C LYS A 33 21.14 -18.30 -4.72
N LYS A 34 21.10 -19.59 -4.35
CA LYS A 34 20.38 -20.63 -5.12
C LYS A 34 18.89 -20.71 -4.76
N ILE A 35 18.50 -20.11 -3.65
CA ILE A 35 17.14 -20.19 -3.10
C ILE A 35 16.44 -18.85 -3.37
N SER A 36 15.39 -18.88 -4.20
CA SER A 36 14.71 -17.67 -4.69
C SER A 36 14.09 -16.82 -3.57
N LYS A 37 13.65 -17.46 -2.48
CA LYS A 37 13.06 -16.78 -1.32
C LYS A 37 14.08 -16.15 -0.38
N VAL A 38 15.37 -16.48 -0.49
CA VAL A 38 16.40 -15.83 0.33
C VAL A 38 16.70 -14.44 -0.22
N LYS A 39 16.34 -13.41 0.54
CA LYS A 39 16.49 -12.00 0.16
C LYS A 39 17.88 -11.44 0.49
N GLY A 40 18.63 -12.11 1.37
CA GLY A 40 20.01 -11.74 1.65
C GLY A 40 20.63 -12.52 2.81
N VAL A 41 21.96 -12.40 2.90
CA VAL A 41 22.77 -12.91 4.00
C VAL A 41 23.46 -11.71 4.64
N TYR A 42 23.30 -11.57 5.96
CA TYR A 42 23.69 -10.38 6.69
C TYR A 42 24.52 -10.76 7.93
N THR A 43 25.48 -9.92 8.26
CA THR A 43 26.32 -10.03 9.47
C THR A 43 25.94 -9.02 10.55
N LYS A 44 25.04 -8.09 10.23
CA LYS A 44 24.53 -7.06 11.11
C LYS A 44 23.00 -7.05 11.05
N ILE A 45 22.36 -6.58 12.12
CA ILE A 45 20.89 -6.57 12.22
C ILE A 45 20.28 -5.38 11.47
N GLU A 46 20.98 -4.24 11.42
CA GLU A 46 20.44 -3.01 10.82
C GLU A 46 20.10 -3.17 9.33
N PRO A 47 20.95 -3.83 8.50
CA PRO A 47 20.59 -4.10 7.10
C PRO A 47 19.40 -5.07 6.95
N ILE A 48 19.18 -5.95 7.93
CA ILE A 48 18.00 -6.82 7.95
C ILE A 48 16.74 -5.98 8.20
N CYS A 49 16.77 -5.09 9.20
CA CYS A 49 15.65 -4.19 9.48
C CYS A 49 15.29 -3.35 8.25
N GLN A 50 16.28 -2.73 7.60
CA GLN A 50 16.06 -1.96 6.37
C GLN A 50 15.45 -2.80 5.24
N ALA A 51 15.89 -4.05 5.09
CA ALA A 51 15.37 -4.93 4.05
C ALA A 51 13.93 -5.38 4.37
N LEU A 52 13.62 -5.63 5.65
CA LEU A 52 12.27 -5.92 6.13
C LEU A 52 11.32 -4.74 5.94
N GLU A 53 11.74 -3.51 6.24
CA GLU A 53 10.96 -2.29 6.01
C GLU A 53 10.59 -2.14 4.52
N ILE A 54 11.56 -2.36 3.63
CA ILE A 54 11.33 -2.32 2.18
C ILE A 54 10.35 -3.41 1.74
N ASP A 55 10.49 -4.64 2.24
CA ASP A 55 9.61 -5.74 1.87
C ASP A 55 8.19 -5.57 2.44
N ARG A 56 8.04 -5.00 3.65
CA ARG A 56 6.74 -4.62 4.21
C ARG A 56 6.02 -3.62 3.31
N GLN A 57 6.69 -2.53 2.93
CA GLN A 57 6.12 -1.52 2.03
C GLN A 57 5.70 -2.11 0.68
N ARG A 58 6.46 -3.10 0.17
CA ARG A 58 6.11 -3.82 -1.06
C ARG A 58 4.84 -4.64 -0.91
N CYS A 59 4.71 -5.39 0.18
CA CYS A 59 3.51 -6.19 0.44
C CYS A 59 2.26 -5.30 0.43
N ASP A 60 2.28 -4.19 1.15
CA ASP A 60 1.11 -3.30 1.24
C ASP A 60 0.72 -2.71 -0.13
N GLN A 61 1.70 -2.30 -0.96
CA GLN A 61 1.41 -1.74 -2.29
C GLN A 61 1.01 -2.79 -3.33
N ALA A 62 1.55 -4.02 -3.24
CA ALA A 62 1.23 -5.10 -4.15
C ALA A 62 -0.19 -5.64 -3.97
N MET A 63 -0.80 -5.39 -2.81
CA MET A 63 -2.12 -5.91 -2.47
C MET A 63 -3.28 -4.98 -2.86
N ILE A 64 -3.04 -3.80 -3.45
CA ILE A 64 -4.15 -2.92 -3.85
C ILE A 64 -5.00 -3.59 -4.94
N PRO A 65 -6.28 -3.90 -4.66
CA PRO A 65 -7.15 -4.60 -5.59
C PRO A 65 -7.49 -3.70 -6.78
N VAL A 66 -7.66 -4.35 -7.91
CA VAL A 66 -7.98 -3.73 -9.19
C VAL A 66 -9.25 -4.39 -9.71
N SER A 67 -10.25 -3.57 -10.02
CA SER A 67 -11.42 -4.03 -10.76
C SER A 67 -11.31 -3.62 -12.23
N PHE A 68 -11.78 -4.49 -13.12
CA PHE A 68 -11.75 -4.28 -14.57
C PHE A 68 -13.17 -4.11 -15.12
N ASN A 69 -13.32 -3.23 -16.12
CA ASN A 69 -14.56 -2.90 -16.84
C ASN A 69 -15.64 -2.14 -16.06
N GLY A 70 -15.40 -1.66 -14.83
CA GLY A 70 -16.27 -0.70 -14.13
C GLY A 70 -17.71 -1.15 -13.81
N LEU A 71 -18.09 -2.36 -14.24
CA LEU A 71 -19.38 -3.01 -13.95
C LEU A 71 -19.32 -3.88 -12.68
N ASP A 72 -18.21 -3.82 -11.96
CA ASP A 72 -18.06 -4.50 -10.68
C ASP A 72 -18.99 -3.80 -9.66
N PRO A 73 -20.01 -4.49 -9.11
CA PRO A 73 -20.88 -3.93 -8.07
C PRO A 73 -20.07 -3.35 -6.91
N LEU A 74 -18.89 -3.92 -6.64
CA LEU A 74 -17.97 -3.44 -5.61
C LEU A 74 -17.59 -1.98 -5.80
N PHE A 75 -17.35 -1.54 -7.04
CA PHE A 75 -17.02 -0.14 -7.33
C PHE A 75 -18.15 0.81 -6.89
N MET A 76 -19.39 0.46 -7.22
CA MET A 76 -20.57 1.25 -6.82
C MET A 76 -20.71 1.30 -5.30
N TYR A 77 -20.53 0.16 -4.61
CA TYR A 77 -20.56 0.11 -3.14
C TYR A 77 -19.45 0.96 -2.52
N THR A 78 -18.23 0.92 -3.05
CA THR A 78 -17.13 1.74 -2.54
C THR A 78 -17.40 3.24 -2.77
N GLN A 79 -18.01 3.64 -3.89
CA GLN A 79 -18.38 5.04 -4.10
C GLN A 79 -19.45 5.51 -3.11
N LEU A 80 -20.52 4.72 -2.89
CA LEU A 80 -21.56 5.03 -1.92
C LEU A 80 -21.00 5.08 -0.49
N LEU A 81 -20.12 4.13 -0.13
CA LEU A 81 -19.45 4.11 1.17
C LEU A 81 -18.59 5.36 1.37
N LYS A 82 -17.82 5.74 0.34
CA LYS A 82 -17.03 6.98 0.37
C LYS A 82 -17.93 8.20 0.60
N GLU A 83 -19.02 8.33 -0.16
CA GLU A 83 -19.97 9.45 -0.01
C GLU A 83 -20.56 9.48 1.40
N ALA A 84 -21.05 8.34 1.89
CA ALA A 84 -21.57 8.22 3.25
C ALA A 84 -20.52 8.65 4.30
N LEU A 85 -19.29 8.12 4.23
CA LEU A 85 -18.22 8.46 5.18
C LEU A 85 -17.87 9.96 5.17
N LEU A 86 -17.94 10.61 4.01
CA LEU A 86 -17.67 12.04 3.88
C LEU A 86 -18.79 12.91 4.47
N GLU A 87 -20.02 12.41 4.52
CA GLU A 87 -21.17 13.10 5.10
C GLU A 87 -21.31 12.90 6.62
N ILE A 88 -20.63 11.90 7.21
CA ILE A 88 -20.70 11.68 8.65
C ILE A 88 -20.07 12.87 9.39
N GLU A 89 -20.86 13.49 10.26
CA GLU A 89 -20.38 14.42 11.28
C GLU A 89 -19.95 13.62 12.52
N ASP A 90 -18.64 13.41 12.70
CA ASP A 90 -18.11 12.72 13.89
C ASP A 90 -17.41 13.68 14.85
N ASP A 91 -17.43 13.30 16.12
CA ASP A 91 -16.47 13.81 17.11
C ASP A 91 -15.12 13.11 16.92
N ASP A 92 -14.17 13.80 16.30
CA ASP A 92 -12.82 13.29 16.06
C ASP A 92 -12.15 12.75 17.33
N VAL A 93 -12.37 13.37 18.50
CA VAL A 93 -11.74 12.91 19.75
C VAL A 93 -12.26 11.52 20.10
N LYS A 94 -13.56 11.32 19.97
CA LYS A 94 -14.18 10.01 20.18
C LYS A 94 -13.73 9.01 19.12
N SER A 95 -13.70 9.38 17.84
CA SER A 95 -13.31 8.45 16.76
C SER A 95 -11.84 8.01 16.86
N ILE A 96 -10.94 8.92 17.24
CA ILE A 96 -9.53 8.56 17.51
C ILE A 96 -9.45 7.60 18.69
N LYS A 97 -10.17 7.87 19.78
CA LYS A 97 -10.22 6.99 20.95
C LYS A 97 -10.75 5.59 20.59
N ASP A 98 -11.83 5.53 19.83
CA ASP A 98 -12.45 4.29 19.36
C ASP A 98 -11.51 3.47 18.47
N LEU A 99 -10.71 4.13 17.61
CA LEU A 99 -9.67 3.49 16.81
C LEU A 99 -8.55 2.95 17.70
N VAL A 100 -8.07 3.74 18.66
CA VAL A 100 -7.01 3.35 19.60
C VAL A 100 -7.43 2.15 20.44
N GLU A 101 -8.64 2.15 20.98
CA GLU A 101 -9.19 1.00 21.73
C GLU A 101 -9.31 -0.24 20.85
N TYR A 102 -9.77 -0.08 19.60
CA TYR A 102 -9.81 -1.17 18.64
C TYR A 102 -8.42 -1.76 18.37
N CYS A 103 -7.41 -0.91 18.18
CA CYS A 103 -6.02 -1.33 17.91
C CYS A 103 -5.41 -2.06 19.10
N ARG A 104 -5.70 -1.64 20.34
CA ARG A 104 -5.22 -2.31 21.57
C ARG A 104 -5.75 -3.73 21.74
N LEU A 105 -6.86 -4.07 21.07
CA LEU A 105 -7.44 -5.41 21.06
C LEU A 105 -6.84 -6.30 19.96
N GLN A 106 -6.03 -5.74 19.04
CA GLN A 106 -5.35 -6.50 17.99
C GLN A 106 -3.95 -6.89 18.45
N ASP A 107 -3.53 -8.12 18.17
CA ASP A 107 -2.21 -8.64 18.58
C ASP A 107 -1.05 -8.08 17.72
N ASP A 108 -1.34 -7.45 16.59
CA ASP A 108 -0.36 -7.08 15.55
C ASP A 108 -0.03 -5.58 15.49
N VAL A 109 -0.62 -4.76 16.36
CA VAL A 109 -0.36 -3.32 16.41
C VAL A 109 0.54 -2.97 17.60
N ASP A 110 1.69 -2.37 17.31
CA ASP A 110 2.65 -1.96 18.33
C ASP A 110 2.09 -0.82 19.22
N GLU A 111 2.12 -1.03 20.54
CA GLU A 111 1.58 -0.09 21.53
C GLU A 111 2.28 1.29 21.50
N CYS A 112 3.55 1.38 21.08
CA CYS A 112 4.21 2.67 20.90
C CYS A 112 3.58 3.46 19.75
N GLN A 113 3.26 2.79 18.64
CA GLN A 113 2.56 3.39 17.51
C GLN A 113 1.13 3.81 17.87
N ILE A 114 0.43 3.01 18.69
CA ILE A 114 -0.90 3.36 19.22
C ILE A 114 -0.83 4.65 20.04
N ARG A 115 0.08 4.73 21.01
CA ARG A 115 0.27 5.94 21.82
C ARG A 115 0.65 7.15 20.97
N LYS A 116 1.42 6.96 19.91
CA LYS A 116 1.77 8.04 19.00
C LYS A 116 0.53 8.63 18.33
N VAL A 117 -0.37 7.79 17.80
CA VAL A 117 -1.64 8.25 17.23
C VAL A 117 -2.51 8.91 18.30
N GLU A 118 -2.65 8.29 19.47
CA GLU A 118 -3.48 8.82 20.56
C GLU A 118 -3.08 10.24 20.99
N ASN A 119 -1.77 10.51 21.07
CA ASN A 119 -1.26 11.78 21.59
C ASN A 119 -0.93 12.81 20.51
N GLU A 120 -0.48 12.39 19.34
CA GLU A 120 0.14 13.28 18.33
C GLU A 120 -0.72 13.42 17.06
N TYR A 121 -1.90 12.77 16.95
CA TYR A 121 -2.67 12.74 15.70
C TYR A 121 -2.89 14.13 15.09
N ARG A 122 -3.20 15.12 15.93
CA ARG A 122 -3.49 16.50 15.50
C ARG A 122 -2.24 17.35 15.25
N ASP A 123 -1.07 16.87 15.61
CA ASP A 123 0.21 17.58 15.42
C ASP A 123 0.76 17.39 14.00
N HIS A 124 0.16 16.47 13.24
CA HIS A 124 0.55 16.13 11.88
C HIS A 124 -0.64 16.16 10.92
N THR A 125 -0.34 16.38 9.63
CA THR A 125 -1.38 16.39 8.61
C THR A 125 -1.83 14.95 8.27
N PRO A 126 -3.05 14.76 7.74
CA PRO A 126 -3.52 13.42 7.34
C PRO A 126 -2.61 12.70 6.33
N ILE A 127 -2.01 13.44 5.40
CA ILE A 127 -1.07 12.87 4.41
C ILE A 127 0.22 12.41 5.07
N TRP A 128 0.69 13.15 6.09
CA TRP A 128 1.83 12.71 6.89
C TRP A 128 1.54 11.36 7.55
N TRP A 129 0.38 11.18 8.19
CA TRP A 129 0.00 9.90 8.76
C TRP A 129 -0.14 8.78 7.72
N TYR A 130 -0.66 9.10 6.54
CA TYR A 130 -0.78 8.14 5.43
C TYR A 130 0.58 7.71 4.86
N THR A 131 1.61 8.53 4.97
CA THR A 131 2.94 8.27 4.39
C THR A 131 4.02 7.92 5.42
N ALA A 132 3.77 8.20 6.70
CA ALA A 132 4.66 7.86 7.80
C ALA A 132 4.65 6.36 8.09
N GLU A 133 5.74 5.87 8.66
CA GLU A 133 5.88 4.48 9.09
C GLU A 133 5.10 4.24 10.40
N THR A 134 3.79 4.05 10.24
CA THR A 134 2.83 3.80 11.32
C THR A 134 1.87 2.68 10.90
N PHE A 135 0.99 2.25 11.80
CA PHE A 135 -0.03 1.25 11.45
C PHE A 135 -1.16 1.82 10.57
N ILE A 136 -1.29 3.15 10.45
CA ILE A 136 -2.41 3.80 9.75
C ILE A 136 -2.46 3.38 8.27
N TYR A 137 -1.34 3.48 7.55
CA TYR A 137 -1.27 3.10 6.15
C TYR A 137 -1.60 1.61 5.90
N PRO A 138 -0.94 0.63 6.56
CA PRO A 138 -1.23 -0.78 6.31
C PRO A 138 -2.65 -1.17 6.75
N MET A 139 -3.14 -0.65 7.88
CA MET A 139 -4.51 -0.92 8.36
C MET A 139 -5.56 -0.37 7.41
N LEU A 140 -5.40 0.88 6.93
CA LEU A 140 -6.36 1.48 5.99
C LEU A 140 -6.42 0.69 4.68
N ASN A 141 -5.26 0.40 4.08
CA ASN A 141 -5.22 -0.35 2.83
C ASN A 141 -5.66 -1.81 3.03
N HIS A 142 -5.53 -2.38 4.23
CA HIS A 142 -6.12 -3.67 4.57
C HIS A 142 -7.64 -3.60 4.56
N GLY A 143 -8.22 -2.66 5.32
CA GLY A 143 -9.67 -2.51 5.43
C GLY A 143 -10.33 -2.28 4.07
N LEU A 144 -9.80 -1.32 3.29
CA LEU A 144 -10.31 -1.03 1.95
C LEU A 144 -10.12 -2.18 0.95
N ARG A 145 -9.07 -3.00 1.10
CA ARG A 145 -8.84 -4.15 0.22
C ARG A 145 -9.77 -5.32 0.52
N GLN A 146 -9.95 -5.64 1.80
CA GLN A 146 -10.80 -6.75 2.23
C GLN A 146 -12.27 -6.36 2.35
N MET A 147 -12.58 -5.07 2.19
CA MET A 147 -13.90 -4.51 2.52
C MET A 147 -14.28 -4.82 3.98
N ASP A 148 -13.30 -4.76 4.87
CA ASP A 148 -13.51 -4.96 6.30
C ASP A 148 -14.25 -3.73 6.86
N VAL A 149 -15.55 -3.93 7.12
CA VAL A 149 -16.44 -2.86 7.55
C VAL A 149 -16.03 -2.31 8.91
N ASP A 150 -15.54 -3.15 9.83
CA ASP A 150 -15.14 -2.71 11.17
C ASP A 150 -13.93 -1.78 11.07
N ILE A 151 -12.91 -2.17 10.29
CA ILE A 151 -11.74 -1.31 10.05
C ILE A 151 -12.15 -0.02 9.33
N ILE A 152 -12.97 -0.12 8.27
CA ILE A 152 -13.38 1.05 7.49
C ILE A 152 -14.16 2.05 8.36
N LEU A 153 -15.07 1.59 9.22
CA LEU A 153 -15.82 2.46 10.12
C LEU A 153 -14.90 3.09 11.19
N LYS A 154 -14.01 2.31 11.80
CA LYS A 154 -13.05 2.82 12.79
C LYS A 154 -12.07 3.83 12.19
N MET A 155 -11.72 3.66 10.92
CA MET A 155 -10.86 4.59 10.17
C MET A 155 -11.65 5.65 9.38
N GLY A 156 -12.98 5.70 9.50
CA GLY A 156 -13.84 6.57 8.70
C GLY A 156 -13.47 8.06 8.82
N PHE A 157 -13.19 8.51 10.05
CA PHE A 157 -12.71 9.86 10.30
C PHE A 157 -11.39 10.15 9.57
N PHE A 158 -10.45 9.20 9.56
CA PHE A 158 -9.16 9.35 8.89
C PHE A 158 -9.33 9.37 7.37
N ILE A 159 -10.20 8.51 6.80
CA ILE A 159 -10.53 8.52 5.36
C ILE A 159 -11.06 9.89 4.95
N ARG A 160 -11.98 10.46 5.73
CA ARG A 160 -12.53 11.80 5.51
C ARG A 160 -11.45 12.88 5.58
N HIS A 161 -10.62 12.86 6.63
CA HIS A 161 -9.55 13.84 6.81
C HIS A 161 -8.52 13.77 5.68
N LEU A 162 -8.13 12.56 5.28
CA LEU A 162 -7.19 12.35 4.19
C LEU A 162 -7.78 12.82 2.86
N HIS A 163 -9.03 12.50 2.56
CA HIS A 163 -9.70 12.93 1.34
C HIS A 163 -9.84 14.46 1.26
N ASN A 164 -10.27 15.10 2.34
CA ASN A 164 -10.45 16.55 2.40
C ASN A 164 -9.11 17.26 2.24
N HIS A 165 -8.07 16.80 2.93
CA HIS A 165 -6.73 17.39 2.80
C HIS A 165 -6.13 17.21 1.39
N ILE A 166 -6.34 16.06 0.73
CA ILE A 166 -5.95 15.87 -0.68
C ILE A 166 -6.72 16.84 -1.58
N THR A 167 -7.99 17.11 -1.30
CA THR A 167 -8.83 18.04 -2.07
C THR A 167 -8.36 19.49 -1.90
N GLU A 168 -8.00 19.89 -0.69
CA GLU A 168 -7.42 21.20 -0.40
C GLU A 168 -6.12 21.40 -1.17
N LEU A 169 -5.17 20.47 -1.05
CA LEU A 169 -3.90 20.52 -1.79
C LEU A 169 -4.11 20.52 -3.30
N HIS A 170 -5.07 19.72 -3.80
CA HIS A 170 -5.42 19.71 -5.21
C HIS A 170 -5.84 21.10 -5.71
N CYS A 171 -6.65 21.80 -4.93
CA CYS A 171 -7.08 23.17 -5.24
C CYS A 171 -5.91 24.16 -5.20
N GLU A 172 -5.03 24.06 -4.19
CA GLU A 172 -3.87 24.93 -4.03
C GLU A 172 -2.86 24.78 -5.18
N GLN A 173 -2.57 23.54 -5.58
CA GLN A 173 -1.57 23.25 -6.62
C GLN A 173 -2.11 23.40 -8.05
N LYS A 174 -3.41 23.63 -8.23
CA LYS A 174 -4.08 23.68 -9.55
C LYS A 174 -3.43 24.69 -10.50
N ALA A 175 -3.00 25.83 -10.00
CA ALA A 175 -2.41 26.91 -10.81
C ALA A 175 -0.95 26.63 -11.22
N SER A 176 -0.20 25.86 -10.44
CA SER A 176 1.20 25.53 -10.69
C SER A 176 1.38 24.23 -11.48
N MET A 177 0.31 23.46 -11.67
CA MET A 177 0.37 22.15 -12.31
C MET A 177 0.40 22.20 -13.84
N PRO A 178 1.23 21.35 -14.49
CA PRO A 178 1.16 21.12 -15.92
C PRO A 178 -0.24 20.63 -16.33
N ALA A 179 -0.70 21.04 -17.51
CA ALA A 179 -1.97 20.55 -18.07
C ALA A 179 -2.02 19.02 -18.18
N LYS A 180 -0.87 18.42 -18.49
CA LYS A 180 -0.71 16.97 -18.58
C LYS A 180 0.63 16.58 -17.98
N PHE A 181 0.65 15.50 -17.20
CA PHE A 181 1.86 14.91 -16.68
C PHE A 181 1.72 13.40 -16.55
N GLN A 182 2.85 12.70 -16.43
CA GLN A 182 2.89 11.25 -16.31
C GLN A 182 3.39 10.85 -14.93
N VAL A 183 2.70 9.88 -14.34
CA VAL A 183 3.11 9.23 -13.09
C VAL A 183 3.17 7.73 -13.29
N PHE A 184 3.95 7.09 -12.43
CA PHE A 184 4.25 5.67 -12.49
C PHE A 184 3.88 5.00 -11.18
N ARG A 185 3.28 3.82 -11.27
CA ARG A 185 3.00 2.96 -10.11
C ARG A 185 3.43 1.54 -10.43
N GLY A 186 4.20 0.93 -9.53
CA GLY A 186 4.58 -0.48 -9.64
C GLY A 186 3.79 -1.30 -8.65
N GLN A 187 3.33 -2.48 -9.06
CA GLN A 187 2.72 -3.47 -8.15
C GLN A 187 2.78 -4.87 -8.77
N GLY A 188 2.56 -5.88 -7.95
CA GLY A 188 2.22 -7.22 -8.45
C GLY A 188 0.75 -7.29 -8.85
N LEU A 189 0.43 -8.16 -9.80
CA LEU A 189 -0.92 -8.65 -10.04
C LEU A 189 -0.92 -10.17 -10.01
N SER A 190 -2.00 -10.77 -9.54
CA SER A 190 -2.19 -12.21 -9.70
C SER A 190 -2.22 -12.56 -11.20
N MET A 191 -1.85 -13.80 -11.54
CA MET A 191 -1.93 -14.24 -12.94
C MET A 191 -3.37 -14.16 -13.48
N GLU A 192 -4.36 -14.40 -12.63
CA GLU A 192 -5.78 -14.27 -12.97
C GLU A 192 -6.15 -12.82 -13.33
N ASP A 193 -5.79 -11.86 -12.48
CA ASP A 193 -6.07 -10.44 -12.73
C ASP A 193 -5.29 -9.91 -13.93
N PHE A 194 -4.09 -10.43 -14.17
CA PHE A 194 -3.31 -10.11 -15.36
C PHE A 194 -4.00 -10.59 -16.64
N GLU A 195 -4.53 -11.81 -16.67
CA GLU A 195 -5.29 -12.30 -17.83
C GLU A 195 -6.62 -11.55 -18.01
N LYS A 196 -7.32 -11.21 -16.91
CA LYS A 196 -8.48 -10.31 -16.97
C LYS A 196 -8.09 -8.98 -17.60
N MET A 197 -7.02 -8.33 -17.12
CA MET A 197 -6.51 -7.07 -17.67
C MET A 197 -6.19 -7.16 -19.18
N LYS A 198 -5.62 -8.27 -19.64
CA LYS A 198 -5.34 -8.48 -21.07
C LYS A 198 -6.61 -8.55 -21.91
N ASN A 199 -7.64 -9.23 -21.39
CA ASN A 199 -8.92 -9.39 -22.06
C ASN A 199 -9.78 -8.12 -22.04
N THR A 200 -9.50 -7.19 -21.12
CA THR A 200 -10.21 -5.91 -20.98
C THR A 200 -9.46 -4.73 -21.61
N LYS A 201 -8.54 -4.99 -22.54
CA LYS A 201 -7.77 -3.94 -23.23
C LYS A 201 -8.70 -2.93 -23.91
N GLY A 202 -8.47 -1.65 -23.64
CA GLY A 202 -9.32 -0.54 -24.10
C GLY A 202 -10.53 -0.26 -23.20
N GLY A 203 -10.76 -1.10 -22.19
CA GLY A 203 -11.74 -0.89 -21.13
C GLY A 203 -11.23 0.00 -19.99
N LEU A 204 -12.07 0.15 -18.98
CA LEU A 204 -11.79 0.92 -17.77
C LEU A 204 -11.22 0.04 -16.65
N MET A 205 -10.45 0.67 -15.78
CA MET A 205 -9.86 0.06 -14.60
C MET A 205 -10.14 0.97 -13.40
N SER A 206 -10.52 0.40 -12.28
CA SER A 206 -10.79 1.15 -11.05
C SER A 206 -9.97 0.62 -9.89
N PHE A 207 -9.61 1.54 -9.00
CA PHE A 207 -8.93 1.24 -7.74
C PHE A 207 -9.83 1.72 -6.60
N ASN A 208 -10.05 0.85 -5.63
CA ASN A 208 -10.91 1.15 -4.46
C ASN A 208 -10.10 1.68 -3.27
N ASN A 209 -8.93 2.26 -3.54
CA ASN A 209 -7.96 2.73 -2.54
C ASN A 209 -7.36 4.07 -2.96
N PHE A 210 -6.78 4.77 -2.00
CA PHE A 210 -5.87 5.89 -2.28
C PHE A 210 -4.64 5.37 -3.03
N LEU A 211 -4.21 6.10 -4.05
CA LEU A 211 -3.08 5.70 -4.89
C LEU A 211 -1.85 6.55 -4.62
N SER A 212 -0.79 5.89 -4.12
CA SER A 212 0.56 6.44 -4.15
C SER A 212 1.22 6.16 -5.50
N THR A 213 1.82 7.20 -6.09
CA THR A 213 2.47 7.16 -7.41
C THR A 213 3.77 7.97 -7.38
N SER A 214 4.61 7.83 -8.40
CA SER A 214 5.85 8.62 -8.51
C SER A 214 6.00 9.21 -9.91
N ARG A 215 6.50 10.45 -10.02
CA ARG A 215 6.98 11.00 -11.29
C ARG A 215 8.25 10.31 -11.80
N ASN A 216 8.99 9.63 -10.92
CA ASN A 216 10.20 8.90 -11.28
C ASN A 216 9.90 7.43 -11.58
N ARG A 217 9.90 7.08 -12.87
CA ARG A 217 9.72 5.71 -13.36
C ARG A 217 10.59 4.68 -12.65
N GLN A 218 11.84 5.03 -12.32
CA GLN A 218 12.79 4.09 -11.72
C GLN A 218 12.43 3.73 -10.28
N ILE A 219 11.81 4.65 -9.54
CA ILE A 219 11.32 4.36 -8.19
C ILE A 219 10.23 3.29 -8.28
N SER A 220 9.21 3.53 -9.10
CA SER A 220 8.08 2.61 -9.26
C SER A 220 8.50 1.25 -9.81
N PHE A 221 9.42 1.24 -10.79
CA PHE A 221 9.93 0.01 -11.39
C PHE A 221 10.81 -0.80 -10.43
N LYS A 222 11.86 -0.19 -9.87
CA LYS A 222 12.86 -0.92 -9.06
C LYS A 222 12.33 -1.31 -7.69
N LYS A 223 11.50 -0.46 -7.06
CA LYS A 223 11.02 -0.71 -5.70
C LYS A 223 9.80 -1.63 -5.65
N PHE A 224 8.91 -1.59 -6.64
CA PHE A 224 7.61 -2.28 -6.56
C PHE A 224 7.35 -3.25 -7.71
N ALA A 225 7.44 -2.83 -8.97
CA ALA A 225 7.09 -3.69 -10.11
C ALA A 225 8.05 -4.89 -10.29
N ARG A 226 9.37 -4.62 -10.35
CA ARG A 226 10.37 -5.67 -10.59
C ARG A 226 10.42 -6.70 -9.45
N PRO A 227 10.40 -6.31 -8.16
CA PRO A 227 10.38 -7.26 -7.06
C PRO A 227 9.15 -8.19 -7.08
N ALA A 228 7.97 -7.65 -7.44
CA ALA A 228 6.75 -8.44 -7.50
C ALA A 228 6.83 -9.58 -8.53
N ALA A 229 7.59 -9.44 -9.61
CA ALA A 229 7.78 -10.49 -10.62
C ALA A 229 8.56 -11.73 -10.12
N PHE A 230 9.16 -11.68 -8.92
CA PHE A 230 9.83 -12.85 -8.33
C PHE A 230 8.88 -13.77 -7.56
N ASN A 231 7.63 -13.37 -7.33
CA ASN A 231 6.64 -14.22 -6.69
C ASN A 231 6.04 -15.18 -7.72
N THR A 232 5.97 -16.47 -7.39
CA THR A 232 5.71 -17.53 -8.38
C THR A 232 4.33 -17.45 -9.04
N ASN A 233 3.35 -16.81 -8.40
CA ASN A 233 1.97 -16.70 -8.88
C ASN A 233 1.56 -15.26 -9.22
N SER A 234 2.52 -14.34 -9.40
CA SER A 234 2.21 -12.96 -9.75
C SER A 234 3.09 -12.42 -10.88
N VAL A 235 2.57 -11.39 -11.54
CA VAL A 235 3.26 -10.65 -12.59
C VAL A 235 3.55 -9.25 -12.08
N GLY A 236 4.80 -8.82 -12.20
CA GLY A 236 5.18 -7.44 -11.91
C GLY A 236 4.71 -6.48 -12.98
N ILE A 237 3.84 -5.52 -12.61
CA ILE A 237 3.27 -4.52 -13.51
C ILE A 237 3.77 -3.13 -13.16
N LEU A 238 4.14 -2.38 -14.19
CA LEU A 238 4.42 -0.95 -14.09
C LEU A 238 3.33 -0.18 -14.84
N PHE A 239 2.41 0.41 -14.09
CA PHE A 239 1.41 1.32 -14.63
C PHE A 239 2.06 2.64 -15.02
N MET A 240 1.73 3.10 -16.22
CA MET A 240 2.07 4.42 -16.74
C MET A 240 0.77 5.19 -16.88
N MET A 241 0.54 6.16 -16.00
CA MET A 241 -0.71 6.90 -15.92
C MET A 241 -0.48 8.33 -16.41
N ASN A 242 -1.21 8.71 -17.45
CA ASN A 242 -1.20 10.07 -17.97
C ASN A 242 -2.35 10.82 -17.30
N ILE A 243 -2.01 11.83 -16.50
CA ILE A 243 -2.97 12.66 -15.78
C ILE A 243 -3.24 13.91 -16.62
N ASP A 244 -4.51 14.18 -16.88
CA ASP A 244 -4.98 15.41 -17.51
C ASP A 244 -5.70 16.24 -16.44
N THR A 245 -5.11 17.37 -16.06
CA THR A 245 -5.61 18.18 -14.94
C THR A 245 -6.96 18.83 -15.25
N ALA A 246 -7.30 19.04 -16.52
CA ALA A 246 -8.60 19.55 -16.93
C ALA A 246 -9.71 18.51 -16.73
N ILE A 247 -9.39 17.21 -16.89
CA ILE A 247 -10.31 16.12 -16.56
C ILE A 247 -10.43 16.00 -15.04
N CYS A 248 -9.31 15.99 -14.31
CA CYS A 248 -9.32 15.89 -12.85
C CYS A 248 -10.16 17.01 -12.21
N THR A 249 -10.00 18.26 -12.68
CA THR A 249 -10.76 19.42 -12.20
C THR A 249 -12.27 19.26 -12.38
N LYS A 250 -12.71 18.55 -13.43
CA LYS A 250 -14.13 18.31 -13.72
C LYS A 250 -14.66 17.05 -13.02
N SER A 251 -13.77 16.21 -12.52
CA SER A 251 -14.08 14.96 -11.84
C SER A 251 -14.00 15.12 -10.33
N SER A 252 -14.66 14.25 -9.57
CA SER A 252 -14.51 14.14 -8.11
C SER A 252 -13.28 13.30 -7.70
N THR A 253 -12.17 13.44 -8.43
CA THR A 253 -10.93 12.69 -8.21
C THR A 253 -9.76 13.64 -7.94
N PRO A 254 -9.63 14.14 -6.69
CA PRO A 254 -8.55 15.03 -6.31
C PRO A 254 -7.22 14.27 -6.21
N PHE A 255 -6.11 14.99 -6.32
CA PHE A 255 -4.76 14.46 -6.13
C PHE A 255 -3.86 15.53 -5.50
N ALA A 256 -2.81 15.10 -4.79
CA ALA A 256 -1.79 15.95 -4.18
C ALA A 256 -0.39 15.52 -4.66
N GLU A 257 0.52 16.47 -4.85
CA GLU A 257 1.94 16.23 -5.22
C GLU A 257 2.91 16.56 -4.08
#